data_AF-A0A6C0H1X8-F1
#
_entry.id   AF-A0A6C0H1X8-F1
#
_cell.length_a   1.000
_cell.length_b   1.000
_cell.length_c   1.000
_cell.angle_alpha   90.00
_cell.angle_beta   90.00
_cell.angle_gamma   90.00
#
_symmetry.space_group_name_H-M   'P 1'
#
loop_
_entity.id
_entity.type
_entity.pdbx_description
1 polymer ?
#
loop_
_entity_poly.entity_id
_entity_poly.type
_entity_poly.pdbx_seq_one_letter_code
_entity_poly.pdbx_strand_id
1 'polypeptide(L)'
;MNTPYFVPNTTVTVTSTKNLGGPFQGYSPQQTLTNFKDSNQVLERRIVRGSWNNQNALGTVNGKSRIVTPFRAVNNLGDFLGRQNYVCGGSNQVNANKPGWKGHIGSIISRCDNTGVAASVCNNRFVPDSSDYIRYKKQSAMVKNYNDITFGGDQSNASYSAIMRVHRF
;
A
#
# COMPACT_ATOMS: atom_id res chain seq x y z
N MET A 1 41.38 35.52 22.13
CA MET A 1 40.70 34.42 22.84
C MET A 1 39.57 33.92 21.94
N ASN A 2 39.74 32.76 21.29
CA ASN A 2 38.68 32.14 20.48
C ASN A 2 38.06 31.02 21.30
N THR A 3 36.81 31.18 21.72
CA THR A 3 36.03 30.10 22.33
C THR A 3 35.56 29.16 21.21
N PRO A 4 35.96 27.88 21.19
CA PRO A 4 35.43 26.93 20.21
C PRO A 4 33.95 26.67 20.52
N TYR A 5 33.08 26.89 19.54
CA TYR A 5 31.67 26.54 19.65
C TYR A 5 31.52 25.02 19.50
N PHE A 6 30.81 24.40 20.44
CA PHE A 6 30.55 22.97 20.44
C PHE A 6 29.41 22.68 19.46
N VAL A 7 29.71 22.01 18.35
CA VAL A 7 28.68 21.52 17.42
C VAL A 7 28.19 20.18 17.97
N PRO A 8 26.92 20.04 18.41
CA PRO A 8 26.43 18.77 18.90
C PRO A 8 26.47 17.75 17.76
N ASN A 9 27.32 16.75 17.90
CA ASN A 9 27.42 15.67 16.93
C ASN A 9 26.22 14.75 17.12
N THR A 10 25.16 14.98 16.34
CA THR A 10 24.00 14.10 16.23
C THR A 10 24.36 12.89 15.38
N THR A 11 25.41 12.15 15.75
CA THR A 11 25.69 10.87 15.09
C THR A 11 24.67 9.85 15.57
N VAL A 12 23.57 9.75 14.83
CA VAL A 12 22.53 8.78 15.12
C VAL A 12 23.08 7.38 14.85
N THR A 13 23.13 6.53 15.87
CA THR A 13 23.70 5.18 15.79
C THR A 13 22.85 4.30 14.86
N VAL A 14 23.38 3.98 13.69
CA VAL A 14 22.69 3.19 12.66
C VAL A 14 22.37 1.79 13.19
N THR A 15 21.09 1.48 13.39
CA THR A 15 20.66 0.23 14.05
C THR A 15 20.46 -0.93 13.07
N SER A 16 20.21 -0.66 11.78
CA SER A 16 20.14 -1.69 10.71
C SER A 16 19.92 -1.06 9.32
N THR A 17 20.50 -1.65 8.27
CA THR A 17 20.25 -1.32 6.85
C THR A 17 19.13 -2.15 6.21
N LYS A 18 18.51 -3.08 6.96
CA LYS A 18 17.30 -3.81 6.49
C LYS A 18 16.04 -2.95 6.48
N ASN A 19 16.11 -1.73 7.00
CA ASN A 19 14.98 -0.82 7.12
C ASN A 19 14.84 -0.04 5.81
N LEU A 20 13.69 -0.21 5.15
CA LEU A 20 13.30 0.61 3.99
C LEU A 20 13.40 2.10 4.38
N GLY A 21 13.97 2.98 3.53
CA GLY A 21 13.90 4.43 3.72
C GLY A 21 14.89 5.13 4.67
N GLY A 22 15.88 4.44 5.26
CA GLY A 22 16.94 5.10 6.02
C GLY A 22 17.51 4.30 7.20
N PRO A 23 18.38 4.89 8.03
CA PRO A 23 19.05 4.18 9.12
C PRO A 23 18.11 3.68 10.24
N PHE A 24 16.89 4.21 10.35
CA PHE A 24 15.88 3.84 11.36
C PHE A 24 14.55 3.54 10.70
N GLN A 25 13.75 2.62 11.26
CA GLN A 25 12.33 2.50 10.91
C GLN A 25 11.57 3.77 11.32
N GLY A 26 10.68 4.29 10.48
CA GLY A 26 9.94 5.52 10.67
C GLY A 26 10.63 6.81 10.23
N TYR A 27 11.80 6.76 9.61
CA TYR A 27 12.56 7.95 9.24
C TYR A 27 12.18 8.48 7.83
N SER A 28 11.60 9.69 7.79
CA SER A 28 11.50 10.49 6.57
C SER A 28 12.52 11.63 6.63
N PRO A 29 13.41 11.81 5.64
CA PRO A 29 14.36 12.91 5.64
C PRO A 29 13.63 14.26 5.60
N GLN A 30 14.18 15.24 6.32
CA GLN A 30 13.70 16.61 6.31
C GLN A 30 13.74 17.18 4.88
N GLN A 31 12.78 18.05 4.55
CA GLN A 31 12.75 18.77 3.28
C GLN A 31 14.07 19.54 3.10
N THR A 32 14.77 19.33 2.00
CA THR A 32 15.95 20.13 1.61
C THR A 32 15.58 21.02 0.43
N LEU A 33 16.44 21.98 0.06
CA LEU A 33 16.20 22.94 -1.04
C LEU A 33 15.81 22.27 -2.36
N THR A 34 16.24 21.03 -2.60
CA THR A 34 15.95 20.26 -3.82
C THR A 34 15.00 19.09 -3.60
N ASN A 35 14.59 18.81 -2.36
CA ASN A 35 13.68 17.73 -2.02
C ASN A 35 12.38 18.31 -1.49
N PHE A 36 11.40 18.59 -2.35
CA PHE A 36 10.11 19.15 -1.92
C PHE A 36 9.17 18.07 -1.38
N LYS A 37 8.57 18.31 -0.21
CA LYS A 37 7.51 17.47 0.38
C LYS A 37 6.17 18.10 0.05
N ASP A 38 5.64 17.81 -1.13
CA ASP A 38 4.39 18.40 -1.62
C ASP A 38 3.14 17.58 -1.22
N SER A 39 1.95 18.11 -1.56
CA SER A 39 0.68 17.42 -1.31
C SER A 39 0.55 16.12 -2.11
N ASN A 40 1.19 16.02 -3.28
CA ASN A 40 1.17 14.79 -4.09
C ASN A 40 1.85 13.63 -3.34
N GLN A 41 2.98 13.89 -2.67
CA GLN A 41 3.64 12.89 -1.85
C GLN A 41 2.73 12.41 -0.70
N VAL A 42 1.94 13.29 -0.09
CA VAL A 42 0.98 12.92 0.96
C VAL A 42 -0.15 12.03 0.40
N LEU A 43 -0.66 12.36 -0.78
CA LEU A 43 -1.71 11.58 -1.45
C LEU A 43 -1.20 10.20 -1.89
N GLU A 44 -0.01 10.12 -2.47
CA GLU A 44 0.61 8.85 -2.84
C GLU A 44 0.82 7.94 -1.62
N ARG A 45 1.28 8.48 -0.49
CA ARG A 45 1.39 7.74 0.79
C ARG A 45 0.04 7.22 1.26
N ARG A 46 -1.02 8.02 1.14
CA ARG A 46 -2.39 7.59 1.49
C ARG A 46 -2.81 6.41 0.62
N ILE A 47 -2.56 6.47 -0.68
CA ILE A 47 -2.89 5.38 -1.62
C ILE A 47 -2.09 4.12 -1.28
N VAL A 48 -0.78 4.24 -1.05
CA VAL A 48 0.06 3.09 -0.69
C VAL A 48 -0.43 2.43 0.60
N ARG A 49 -0.70 3.21 1.65
CA ARG A 49 -1.18 2.64 2.93
C ARG A 49 -2.56 1.99 2.85
N GLY A 50 -3.48 2.58 2.07
CA GLY A 50 -4.83 2.04 1.93
C GLY A 50 -4.90 0.89 0.93
N SER A 51 -4.33 1.08 -0.25
CA SER A 51 -4.52 0.19 -1.40
C SER A 51 -3.45 -0.90 -1.53
N TRP A 52 -2.23 -0.68 -1.03
CA TRP A 52 -1.16 -1.69 -1.12
C TRP A 52 -1.05 -2.55 0.14
N ASN A 53 -2.00 -2.41 1.08
CA ASN A 53 -2.10 -3.24 2.28
C ASN A 53 -2.79 -4.59 1.98
N ASN A 54 -2.41 -5.23 0.88
CA ASN A 54 -2.89 -6.55 0.49
C ASN A 54 -1.76 -7.58 0.55
N GLN A 55 -2.06 -8.81 0.98
CA GLN A 55 -1.08 -9.91 1.05
C GLN A 55 -0.42 -10.18 -0.31
N ASN A 56 -1.15 -9.92 -1.39
CA ASN A 56 -0.72 -10.10 -2.77
C ASN A 56 0.45 -9.16 -3.17
N ALA A 57 0.61 -8.00 -2.51
CA ALA A 57 1.73 -7.08 -2.75
C ALA A 57 3.07 -7.68 -2.30
N LEU A 58 3.08 -8.39 -1.16
CA LEU A 58 4.27 -8.94 -0.50
C LEU A 58 4.98 -10.02 -1.34
N GLY A 59 4.28 -10.64 -2.29
CA GLY A 59 4.85 -11.60 -3.24
C GLY A 59 4.76 -13.06 -2.80
N THR A 60 4.36 -13.34 -1.56
CA THR A 60 4.08 -14.70 -1.08
C THR A 60 2.77 -14.73 -0.29
N VAL A 61 1.90 -15.68 -0.61
CA VAL A 61 0.64 -15.93 0.10
C VAL A 61 0.60 -17.42 0.44
N ASN A 62 0.44 -17.77 1.71
CA ASN A 62 0.42 -19.16 2.21
C ASN A 62 1.59 -20.01 1.69
N GLY A 63 2.81 -19.47 1.75
CA GLY A 63 4.02 -20.17 1.29
C GLY A 63 4.16 -20.29 -0.23
N LYS A 64 3.20 -19.77 -1.01
CA LYS A 64 3.27 -19.78 -2.47
C LYS A 64 3.73 -18.45 -3.01
N SER A 65 4.75 -18.48 -3.86
CA SER A 65 5.25 -17.31 -4.55
C SER A 65 4.30 -16.87 -5.65
N ARG A 66 4.21 -15.56 -5.83
CA ARG A 66 3.41 -14.91 -6.87
C ARG A 66 3.92 -15.31 -8.26
N ILE A 67 3.04 -15.81 -9.12
CA ILE A 67 3.33 -16.07 -10.55
C ILE A 67 3.05 -14.81 -11.38
N VAL A 68 2.01 -14.07 -11.03
CA VAL A 68 1.63 -12.84 -11.74
C VAL A 68 2.63 -11.70 -11.50
N THR A 69 2.73 -10.74 -12.42
CA THR A 69 3.61 -9.58 -12.23
C THR A 69 3.19 -8.77 -10.99
N PRO A 70 4.16 -8.13 -10.29
CA PRO A 70 3.88 -7.34 -9.09
C PRO A 70 2.78 -6.28 -9.30
N PHE A 71 2.83 -5.59 -10.43
CA PHE A 71 1.83 -4.61 -10.83
C PHE A 71 0.42 -5.18 -10.88
N ARG A 72 0.25 -6.37 -11.48
CA ARG A 72 -1.05 -7.01 -11.60
C ARG A 72 -1.55 -7.56 -10.26
N ALA A 73 -0.67 -8.04 -9.40
CA ALA A 73 -1.08 -8.51 -8.07
C ALA A 73 -1.54 -7.36 -7.17
N VAL A 74 -0.83 -6.24 -7.16
CA VAL A 74 -1.20 -5.06 -6.37
C VAL A 74 -2.56 -4.53 -6.81
N ASN A 75 -2.79 -4.43 -8.12
CA ASN A 75 -4.03 -3.88 -8.69
C ASN A 75 -5.15 -4.90 -8.89
N ASN A 76 -5.00 -6.13 -8.39
CA ASN A 76 -5.98 -7.21 -8.57
C ASN A 76 -6.41 -7.38 -10.04
N LEU A 77 -5.43 -7.47 -10.95
CA LEU A 77 -5.64 -7.63 -12.40
C LEU A 77 -5.45 -9.07 -12.88
N GLY A 78 -5.30 -10.03 -11.97
CA GLY A 78 -5.28 -11.45 -12.32
C GLY A 78 -5.12 -12.35 -11.11
N ASP A 79 -5.21 -13.65 -11.35
CA ASP A 79 -5.00 -14.67 -10.31
C ASP A 79 -3.54 -14.70 -9.85
N PHE A 80 -3.34 -14.70 -8.54
CA PHE A 80 -2.01 -14.65 -7.93
C PHE A 80 -1.12 -15.84 -8.34
N LEU A 81 -1.73 -17.01 -8.55
CA LEU A 81 -1.08 -18.25 -8.97
C LEU A 81 -1.23 -18.53 -10.48
N GLY A 82 -1.84 -17.61 -11.25
CA GLY A 82 -2.05 -17.80 -12.69
C GLY A 82 -2.95 -18.98 -13.06
N ARG A 83 -3.84 -19.41 -12.15
CA ARG A 83 -4.73 -20.56 -12.39
C ARG A 83 -5.76 -20.24 -13.47
N GLN A 84 -6.07 -21.23 -14.30
CA GLN A 84 -7.06 -21.11 -15.38
C GLN A 84 -8.43 -21.57 -14.90
N ASN A 85 -9.48 -20.80 -15.23
CA ASN A 85 -10.88 -21.11 -14.91
C ASN A 85 -11.11 -21.45 -13.42
N TYR A 86 -10.29 -20.85 -12.55
CA TYR A 86 -10.31 -21.13 -11.13
C TYR A 86 -11.31 -20.23 -10.42
N VAL A 87 -12.21 -20.84 -9.67
CA VAL A 87 -13.18 -20.14 -8.81
C VAL A 87 -13.20 -20.87 -7.48
N CYS A 88 -13.09 -20.13 -6.39
CA CYS A 88 -13.15 -20.65 -5.03
C CYS A 88 -13.74 -19.56 -4.15
N GLY A 89 -15.06 -19.59 -3.98
CA GLY A 89 -15.81 -18.48 -3.43
C GLY A 89 -15.62 -17.17 -4.23
N GLY A 90 -15.75 -16.04 -3.54
CA GLY A 90 -15.56 -14.71 -4.09
C GLY A 90 -16.83 -13.85 -4.10
N SER A 91 -16.71 -12.62 -4.59
CA SER A 91 -17.83 -11.70 -4.68
C SER A 91 -18.85 -12.18 -5.71
N ASN A 92 -20.13 -12.29 -5.34
CA ASN A 92 -21.20 -12.54 -6.29
C ASN A 92 -21.61 -11.23 -6.98
N GLN A 93 -21.84 -11.26 -8.29
CA GLN A 93 -22.36 -10.09 -9.03
C GLN A 93 -23.82 -9.78 -8.68
N VAL A 94 -24.56 -10.77 -8.17
CA VAL A 94 -25.96 -10.66 -7.80
C VAL A 94 -26.14 -10.90 -6.30
N ASN A 95 -26.88 -10.02 -5.64
CA ASN A 95 -27.16 -10.11 -4.21
C ASN A 95 -28.51 -10.79 -3.97
N ALA A 96 -28.52 -11.85 -3.18
CA ALA A 96 -29.71 -12.64 -2.85
C ALA A 96 -30.64 -11.99 -1.80
N ASN A 97 -30.33 -10.77 -1.33
CA ASN A 97 -31.10 -10.08 -0.30
C ASN A 97 -32.47 -9.56 -0.76
N LYS A 98 -32.85 -9.72 -2.03
CA LYS A 98 -34.20 -9.37 -2.49
C LYS A 98 -35.18 -10.50 -2.13
N PRO A 99 -36.24 -10.25 -1.34
CA PRO A 99 -37.22 -11.27 -0.96
C PRO A 99 -37.80 -11.98 -2.20
N GLY A 100 -37.87 -13.32 -2.15
CA GLY A 100 -38.36 -14.16 -3.26
C GLY A 100 -37.34 -14.46 -4.37
N TRP A 101 -36.19 -13.78 -4.43
CA TRP A 101 -35.20 -13.98 -5.50
C TRP A 101 -34.09 -14.99 -5.17
N LYS A 102 -33.99 -15.41 -3.90
CA LYS A 102 -32.92 -16.29 -3.41
C LYS A 102 -32.87 -17.65 -4.12
N GLY A 103 -34.00 -18.21 -4.54
CA GLY A 103 -34.06 -19.48 -5.27
C GLY A 103 -33.73 -19.38 -6.76
N HIS A 104 -33.83 -18.18 -7.34
CA HIS A 104 -33.55 -17.93 -8.76
C HIS A 104 -32.10 -17.47 -9.01
N ILE A 105 -31.41 -17.04 -7.95
CA ILE A 105 -30.01 -16.65 -8.00
C ILE A 105 -29.16 -17.89 -7.73
N GLY A 106 -28.48 -18.39 -8.77
CA GLY A 106 -27.56 -19.52 -8.65
C GLY A 106 -26.45 -19.28 -7.63
N SER A 107 -25.97 -20.36 -7.00
CA SER A 107 -24.81 -20.33 -6.11
C SER A 107 -23.51 -20.19 -6.89
N ILE A 108 -22.50 -19.54 -6.30
CA ILE A 108 -21.14 -19.48 -6.85
C ILE A 108 -20.56 -20.90 -6.95
N ILE A 109 -20.07 -21.27 -8.13
CA ILE A 109 -19.28 -22.50 -8.33
C ILE A 109 -17.99 -22.37 -7.52
N SER A 110 -17.75 -23.26 -6.55
CA SER A 110 -16.53 -23.26 -5.74
C SER A 110 -15.73 -24.54 -5.98
N ARG A 111 -14.56 -24.40 -6.60
CA ARG A 111 -13.60 -25.47 -6.92
C ARG A 111 -12.25 -25.14 -6.30
N CYS A 112 -12.22 -25.09 -4.97
CA CYS A 112 -11.03 -24.72 -4.20
C CYS A 112 -9.93 -25.78 -4.30
N ASP A 113 -8.67 -25.33 -4.42
CA ASP A 113 -7.49 -26.18 -4.65
C ASP A 113 -6.63 -26.40 -3.37
N ASN A 114 -7.21 -26.18 -2.19
CA ASN A 114 -6.55 -26.27 -0.87
C ASN A 114 -5.30 -25.39 -0.69
N THR A 115 -5.03 -24.47 -1.62
CA THR A 115 -3.86 -23.59 -1.54
C THR A 115 -4.04 -22.46 -0.53
N GLY A 116 -5.28 -22.20 -0.12
CA GLY A 116 -5.66 -21.05 0.69
C GLY A 116 -5.42 -19.71 0.01
N VAL A 117 -5.03 -19.69 -1.27
CA VAL A 117 -4.90 -18.46 -2.06
C VAL A 117 -6.23 -18.17 -2.72
N ALA A 118 -6.82 -17.03 -2.37
CA ALA A 118 -8.10 -16.57 -2.91
C ALA A 118 -8.09 -16.53 -4.45
N ALA A 119 -9.24 -16.83 -5.04
CA ALA A 119 -9.42 -16.69 -6.49
C ALA A 119 -9.46 -15.21 -6.87
N SER A 120 -8.92 -14.89 -8.05
CA SER A 120 -9.15 -13.58 -8.68
C SER A 120 -10.61 -13.46 -9.10
N VAL A 121 -11.25 -12.34 -8.73
CA VAL A 121 -12.63 -11.99 -9.14
C VAL A 121 -12.63 -11.02 -10.32
N CYS A 122 -11.45 -10.56 -10.75
CA CYS A 122 -11.31 -9.57 -11.82
C CYS A 122 -11.29 -10.20 -13.22
N ASN A 123 -11.33 -9.33 -14.24
CA ASN A 123 -11.05 -9.74 -15.61
C ASN A 123 -9.54 -9.88 -15.83
N ASN A 124 -9.03 -11.12 -15.86
CA ASN A 124 -7.62 -11.40 -16.12
C ASN A 124 -7.12 -10.90 -17.49
N ARG A 125 -8.01 -10.62 -18.46
CA ARG A 125 -7.66 -10.10 -19.79
C ARG A 125 -7.64 -8.57 -19.86
N PHE A 126 -7.94 -7.88 -18.76
CA PHE A 126 -7.88 -6.43 -18.74
C PHE A 126 -6.45 -5.94 -18.99
N VAL A 127 -6.35 -5.00 -19.93
CA VAL A 127 -5.10 -4.33 -20.31
C VAL A 127 -5.16 -2.92 -19.75
N PRO A 128 -4.39 -2.62 -18.70
CA PRO A 128 -4.28 -1.27 -18.16
C PRO A 128 -3.50 -0.38 -19.11
N ASP A 129 -3.74 0.92 -19.01
CA ASP A 129 -3.03 1.91 -19.81
C ASP A 129 -1.58 2.11 -19.31
N SER A 130 -0.79 2.88 -20.05
CA SER A 130 0.59 3.17 -19.66
C SER A 130 0.67 4.06 -18.41
N SER A 131 -0.34 4.90 -18.16
CA SER A 131 -0.34 5.82 -17.03
C SER A 131 -0.47 5.09 -15.69
N ASP A 132 -1.26 4.02 -15.62
CA ASP A 132 -1.38 3.15 -14.46
C ASP A 132 -0.05 2.47 -14.10
N TYR A 133 0.69 2.01 -15.11
CA TYR A 133 2.00 1.40 -14.88
C TYR A 133 3.04 2.41 -14.38
N ILE A 134 3.05 3.62 -14.95
CA ILE A 134 3.90 4.72 -14.49
C ILE A 134 3.57 5.07 -13.03
N ARG A 135 2.28 5.17 -12.70
CA ARG A 135 1.81 5.42 -11.33
C ARG A 135 2.26 4.32 -10.37
N TYR A 136 2.11 3.06 -10.75
CA TYR A 136 2.60 1.92 -9.98
C TYR A 136 4.11 2.00 -9.73
N LYS A 137 4.91 2.35 -10.75
CA LYS A 137 6.37 2.47 -10.60
C LYS A 137 6.76 3.60 -9.65
N LYS A 138 6.09 4.76 -9.72
CA LYS A 138 6.28 5.88 -8.78
C LYS A 138 5.94 5.47 -7.35
N GLN A 139 4.76 4.87 -7.16
CA GLN A 139 4.32 4.37 -5.86
C GLN A 139 5.24 3.29 -5.30
N SER A 140 5.68 2.33 -6.13
CA SER A 140 6.65 1.29 -5.72
C SER A 140 7.96 1.88 -5.25
N ALA A 141 8.48 2.90 -5.94
CA ALA A 141 9.70 3.60 -5.54
C ALA A 141 9.49 4.35 -4.22
N MET A 142 8.32 4.96 -4.02
CA MET A 142 7.96 5.55 -2.74
C MET A 142 7.91 4.47 -1.64
N VAL A 143 7.20 3.35 -1.83
CA VAL A 143 7.04 2.26 -0.85
C VAL A 143 8.40 1.77 -0.34
N LYS A 144 9.35 1.57 -1.26
CA LYS A 144 10.72 1.12 -0.90
C LYS A 144 11.47 2.11 -0.01
N ASN A 145 11.10 3.38 -0.07
CA ASN A 145 11.66 4.44 0.76
C ASN A 145 10.66 4.88 1.85
N TYR A 146 9.50 4.24 1.94
CA TYR A 146 8.41 4.64 2.81
C TYR A 146 8.56 3.95 4.14
N ASN A 147 8.76 4.75 5.16
CA ASN A 147 9.13 4.28 6.47
C ASN A 147 8.79 5.41 7.43
N ASP A 148 7.55 5.42 7.91
CA ASP A 148 6.98 6.53 8.66
C ASP A 148 6.13 5.97 9.80
N ILE A 149 6.75 5.85 10.98
CA ILE A 149 6.08 5.48 12.24
C ILE A 149 5.54 6.77 12.90
N THR A 150 6.15 7.92 12.60
CA THR A 150 5.87 9.21 13.23
C THR A 150 5.41 10.26 12.21
N PHE A 151 4.43 9.92 11.37
CA PHE A 151 3.64 10.76 10.44
C PHE A 151 4.30 11.97 9.74
N GLY A 152 5.62 12.11 9.68
CA GLY A 152 6.27 13.42 9.52
C GLY A 152 5.56 14.55 10.29
N GLY A 153 4.94 14.21 11.44
CA GLY A 153 4.15 15.13 12.22
C GLY A 153 5.09 16.06 12.96
N ASP A 154 4.65 17.30 13.14
CA ASP A 154 5.24 18.17 14.13
C ASP A 154 5.32 17.43 15.47
N GLN A 155 6.55 17.26 15.97
CA GLN A 155 6.82 16.70 17.29
C GLN A 155 6.11 17.47 18.44
N SER A 156 5.38 18.54 18.10
CA SER A 156 4.70 19.48 18.99
C SER A 156 3.24 19.78 18.60
N ASN A 157 2.57 18.98 17.76
CA ASN A 157 1.14 19.13 17.43
C ASN A 157 0.71 20.54 16.91
N ALA A 158 1.57 21.29 16.21
CA ALA A 158 1.22 22.60 15.64
C ALA A 158 0.00 22.55 14.69
N SER A 159 -0.18 21.46 13.94
CA SER A 159 -1.31 21.21 13.04
C SER A 159 -2.64 21.02 13.79
N TYR A 160 -2.60 20.52 15.03
CA TYR A 160 -3.78 20.38 15.90
C TYR A 160 -4.43 21.73 16.19
N SER A 161 -3.62 22.78 16.41
CA SER A 161 -4.13 24.13 16.69
C SER A 161 -4.95 24.70 15.53
N ALA A 162 -4.56 24.42 14.28
CA ALA A 162 -5.30 24.84 13.09
C ALA A 162 -6.61 24.07 12.91
N ILE A 163 -6.60 22.75 13.14
CA ILE A 163 -7.80 21.90 13.07
C ILE A 163 -8.83 22.29 14.14
N MET A 164 -8.38 22.54 15.38
CA MET A 164 -9.25 22.97 16.48
C MET A 164 -9.92 24.33 16.19
N ARG A 165 -9.27 25.21 15.42
CA ARG A 165 -9.87 26.49 15.00
C ARG A 165 -11.02 26.28 14.00
N VAL A 166 -10.97 25.25 13.16
CA VAL A 166 -12.01 24.95 12.15
C VAL A 166 -13.21 24.22 12.77
N HIS A 167 -12.99 23.39 13.80
CA HIS A 167 -14.07 22.67 14.49
C HIS A 167 -14.63 23.40 15.72
N ARG A 168 -14.22 24.65 15.95
CA ARG A 168 -14.74 25.47 17.05
C ARG A 168 -16.00 26.20 16.58
N PHE A 169 -17.11 25.47 16.54
CA PHE A 169 -18.47 26.00 16.48
C PHE A 169 -19.36 25.12 17.34
#